data_AF-A0A2V9S7W4-F1
#
_entry.id   AF-A0A2V9S7W4-F1
#
_cell.length_a   1.000
_cell.length_b   1.000
_cell.length_c   1.000
_cell.angle_alpha   90.00
_cell.angle_beta   90.00
_cell.angle_gamma   90.00
#
_symmetry.space_group_name_H-M   'P 1'
#
loop_
_entity.id
_entity.type
_entity.pdbx_description
1 polymer ?
#
loop_
_entity_poly.entity_id
_entity_poly.type
_entity_poly.pdbx_seq_one_letter_code
_entity_poly.pdbx_strand_id
1 'polypeptide(L)'
;MPKHRNQVQASTANSKKGRGRPATIRASEVYGRAENFRDILKQVWDRLWPLLSKARSEEEVTKAFQDGARPYDQNFVPGLSQLLLNVLKEPTLPKRTESMQRFLADSLAGVGVVTARRSRDICAEERAARKHAHHILRFEYYVECSCGYKGPSSNHGCANCGAKIVFPLGLNTLIS
;
A
#
# COMPACT_ATOMS: atom_id res chain seq x y z
N MET A 1 -25.69 28.55 -47.27
CA MET A 1 -26.33 27.21 -47.19
C MET A 1 -25.95 26.44 -48.46
N PRO A 2 -25.69 25.11 -48.46
CA PRO A 2 -25.29 24.22 -47.36
C PRO A 2 -24.16 23.19 -47.68
N LYS A 3 -23.55 22.64 -46.60
CA LYS A 3 -23.11 21.23 -46.27
C LYS A 3 -22.25 20.45 -47.29
N HIS A 4 -21.14 19.79 -46.91
CA HIS A 4 -21.00 18.58 -46.08
C HIS A 4 -19.56 18.52 -45.49
N ARG A 5 -19.29 18.47 -44.17
CA ARG A 5 -19.31 17.35 -43.19
C ARG A 5 -18.88 15.97 -43.71
N ASN A 6 -17.64 15.58 -43.38
CA ASN A 6 -17.18 14.19 -43.18
C ASN A 6 -16.11 14.22 -42.08
N GLN A 7 -16.48 14.13 -40.80
CA GLN A 7 -16.34 12.93 -39.95
C GLN A 7 -15.10 12.07 -40.29
N VAL A 8 -13.96 12.41 -39.68
CA VAL A 8 -12.85 11.47 -39.49
C VAL A 8 -13.17 10.66 -38.24
N GLN A 9 -13.36 9.35 -38.47
CA GLN A 9 -13.70 8.35 -37.48
C GLN A 9 -12.60 8.28 -36.40
N ALA A 10 -13.01 8.38 -35.14
CA ALA A 10 -12.18 8.06 -34.00
C ALA A 10 -11.82 6.58 -34.07
N SER A 11 -10.56 6.29 -34.39
CA SER A 11 -10.00 4.96 -34.31
C SER A 11 -9.83 4.60 -32.83
N THR A 12 -10.65 3.66 -32.37
CA THR A 12 -10.48 2.95 -31.10
C THR A 12 -9.22 2.12 -31.18
N ALA A 13 -8.07 2.74 -30.87
CA ALA A 13 -6.80 2.06 -30.73
C ALA A 13 -6.82 1.22 -29.44
N ASN A 14 -7.36 0.00 -29.55
CA ASN A 14 -7.16 -1.06 -28.57
C ASN A 14 -5.68 -1.50 -28.68
N SER A 15 -4.79 -0.85 -27.91
CA SER A 15 -3.36 -1.12 -27.97
C SER A 15 -3.07 -2.53 -27.45
N LYS A 16 -2.84 -3.44 -28.39
CA LYS A 16 -2.31 -4.78 -28.10
C LYS A 16 -0.99 -4.60 -27.33
N LYS A 17 -0.88 -5.21 -26.14
CA LYS A 17 0.37 -5.25 -25.35
C LYS A 17 1.51 -5.69 -26.26
N GLY A 18 2.51 -4.82 -26.44
CA GLY A 18 3.70 -5.16 -27.21
C GLY A 18 4.39 -6.41 -26.64
N ARG A 19 4.98 -7.23 -27.51
CA ARG A 19 5.86 -8.33 -27.10
C ARG A 19 7.08 -7.72 -26.40
N GLY A 20 7.23 -7.98 -25.10
CA GLY A 20 8.34 -7.52 -24.26
C GLY A 20 8.21 -8.03 -22.82
N ARG A 21 9.30 -7.95 -22.04
CA ARG A 21 9.28 -8.28 -20.60
C ARG A 21 8.26 -7.36 -19.90
N PRO A 22 7.29 -7.90 -19.12
CA PRO A 22 6.34 -7.08 -18.41
C PRO A 22 7.05 -6.03 -17.55
N ALA A 23 6.58 -4.78 -17.61
CA ALA A 23 7.06 -3.73 -16.72
C ALA A 23 6.94 -4.24 -15.27
N THR A 24 8.07 -4.37 -14.61
CA THR A 24 8.14 -4.93 -13.25
C THR A 24 8.42 -3.78 -12.30
N ILE A 25 7.46 -3.49 -11.43
CA ILE A 25 7.62 -2.51 -10.35
C ILE A 25 7.95 -3.26 -9.05
N ARG A 26 8.88 -2.72 -8.25
CA ARG A 26 9.27 -3.37 -7.00
C ARG A 26 8.17 -3.21 -5.95
N ALA A 27 7.87 -4.27 -5.19
CA ALA A 27 6.84 -4.25 -4.16
C ALA A 27 7.08 -3.13 -3.11
N SER A 28 8.34 -2.99 -2.68
CA SER A 28 8.76 -1.93 -1.76
C SER A 28 8.61 -0.52 -2.31
N GLU A 29 8.73 -0.34 -3.63
CA GLU A 29 8.52 0.94 -4.31
C GLU A 29 7.03 1.29 -4.36
N VAL A 30 6.17 0.31 -4.67
CA VAL A 30 4.72 0.47 -4.59
C VAL A 30 4.32 0.84 -3.16
N TYR A 31 4.79 0.09 -2.16
CA TYR A 31 4.47 0.38 -0.77
C TYR A 31 4.97 1.75 -0.31
N GLY A 32 6.22 2.11 -0.62
CA GLY A 32 6.79 3.41 -0.27
C GLY A 32 6.00 4.57 -0.90
N ARG A 33 5.58 4.42 -2.16
CA ARG A 33 4.73 5.40 -2.84
C ARG A 33 3.34 5.49 -2.21
N ALA A 34 2.74 4.35 -1.82
CA ALA A 34 1.44 4.33 -1.16
C ALA A 34 1.46 5.10 0.17
N GLU A 35 2.49 4.90 1.00
CA GLU A 35 2.61 5.64 2.26
C GLU A 35 2.80 7.15 2.00
N ASN A 36 3.66 7.54 1.04
CA ASN A 36 3.80 8.94 0.63
C ASN A 36 2.47 9.57 0.15
N PHE A 37 1.74 8.87 -0.73
CA PHE A 37 0.44 9.34 -1.22
C PHE A 37 -0.58 9.45 -0.09
N ARG A 38 -0.58 8.52 0.85
CA ARG A 38 -1.46 8.57 2.02
C ARG A 38 -1.18 9.81 2.86
N ASP A 39 0.09 10.15 3.08
CA ASP A 39 0.46 11.32 3.88
C ASP A 39 0.14 12.64 3.16
N ILE A 40 0.30 12.70 1.84
CA ILE A 40 -0.18 13.83 1.04
C ILE A 40 -1.71 13.95 1.15
N LEU A 41 -2.44 12.86 0.91
CA LEU A 41 -3.90 12.86 0.92
C LEU A 41 -4.46 13.30 2.26
N LYS A 42 -3.84 12.92 3.39
CA LYS A 42 -4.22 13.43 4.72
C LYS A 42 -4.09 14.95 4.82
N GLN A 43 -3.02 15.53 4.28
CA GLN A 43 -2.75 16.98 4.38
C GLN A 43 -3.71 17.81 3.53
N VAL A 44 -4.14 17.29 2.38
CA VAL A 44 -4.95 18.06 1.42
C VAL A 44 -6.44 17.68 1.45
N TRP A 45 -6.82 16.68 2.24
CA TRP A 45 -8.13 16.02 2.13
C TRP A 45 -9.32 16.98 2.19
N ASP A 46 -9.33 17.87 3.18
CA ASP A 46 -10.47 18.77 3.41
C ASP A 46 -10.69 19.76 2.27
N ARG A 47 -9.61 20.11 1.56
CA ARG A 47 -9.66 20.97 0.36
C ARG A 47 -9.97 20.16 -0.89
N LEU A 48 -9.41 18.96 -1.00
CA LEU A 48 -9.51 18.10 -2.18
C LEU A 48 -10.87 17.39 -2.30
N TRP A 49 -11.36 16.76 -1.24
CA TRP A 49 -12.51 15.86 -1.29
C TRP A 49 -13.81 16.52 -1.77
N PRO A 50 -14.17 17.75 -1.36
CA PRO A 50 -15.38 18.42 -1.84
C PRO A 50 -15.41 18.66 -3.35
N LEU A 51 -14.22 18.79 -3.97
CA LEU A 51 -14.05 18.93 -5.42
C LEU A 51 -14.03 17.56 -6.09
N LEU A 52 -13.21 16.65 -5.55
CA LEU A 52 -12.98 15.33 -6.11
C LEU A 52 -14.23 14.44 -6.12
N SER A 53 -15.05 14.52 -5.06
CA SER A 53 -16.30 13.74 -4.93
C SER A 53 -17.36 14.10 -5.99
N LYS A 54 -17.24 15.27 -6.63
CA LYS A 54 -18.15 15.73 -7.69
C LYS A 54 -17.65 15.40 -9.09
N ALA A 55 -16.37 15.03 -9.23
CA ALA A 55 -15.75 14.77 -10.51
C ALA A 55 -16.31 13.51 -11.17
N ARG A 56 -16.64 13.61 -12.46
CA ARG A 56 -17.21 12.55 -13.31
C ARG A 56 -16.37 12.27 -14.55
N SER A 57 -15.45 13.16 -14.90
CA SER A 57 -14.51 13.02 -16.01
C SER A 57 -13.05 13.10 -15.56
N GLU A 58 -12.13 12.72 -16.46
CA GLU A 58 -10.69 12.78 -16.22
C GLU A 58 -10.20 14.23 -16.05
N GLU A 59 -10.76 15.14 -16.83
CA GLU A 59 -10.45 16.57 -16.77
C GLU A 59 -10.93 17.17 -15.44
N GLU A 60 -12.11 16.78 -14.97
CA GLU A 60 -12.64 17.23 -13.68
C GLU A 60 -11.81 16.71 -12.51
N VAL A 61 -11.30 15.48 -12.58
CA VAL A 61 -10.34 14.95 -11.59
C VAL A 61 -9.05 15.77 -11.60
N THR A 62 -8.50 16.03 -12.79
CA THR A 62 -7.29 16.84 -12.95
C THR A 62 -7.48 18.22 -12.32
N LYS A 63 -8.60 18.87 -12.62
CA LYS A 63 -8.94 20.18 -12.06
C LYS A 63 -9.12 20.15 -10.55
N ALA A 64 -9.82 19.14 -10.02
CA ALA A 64 -10.00 18.99 -8.57
C ALA A 64 -8.67 18.89 -7.81
N PHE A 65 -7.67 18.18 -8.37
CA PHE A 65 -6.33 18.13 -7.79
C PHE A 65 -5.56 19.44 -7.93
N GLN A 66 -5.62 20.10 -9.09
CA GLN A 66 -4.97 21.39 -9.28
C GLN A 66 -5.52 22.47 -8.33
N ASP A 67 -6.81 22.44 -8.05
CA ASP A 67 -7.47 23.42 -7.17
C ASP A 67 -7.33 23.05 -5.67
N GLY A 68 -7.40 21.74 -5.35
CA GLY A 68 -7.50 21.26 -3.97
C GLY A 68 -6.24 20.63 -3.36
N ALA A 69 -5.26 20.24 -4.18
CA ALA A 69 -4.09 19.45 -3.73
C ALA A 69 -2.73 20.13 -3.95
N ARG A 70 -2.68 21.37 -4.48
CA ARG A 70 -1.41 22.12 -4.60
C ARG A 70 -0.70 22.29 -3.25
N PRO A 71 0.64 22.14 -3.22
CA PRO A 71 1.56 21.93 -4.36
C PRO A 71 1.79 20.46 -4.74
N TYR A 72 1.04 19.52 -4.15
CA TYR A 72 1.27 18.09 -4.31
C TYR A 72 0.53 17.46 -5.50
N ASP A 73 -0.26 18.25 -6.23
CA ASP A 73 -1.06 17.86 -7.38
C ASP A 73 -0.24 17.14 -8.45
N GLN A 74 1.01 17.58 -8.68
CA GLN A 74 1.92 17.00 -9.66
C GLN A 74 2.25 15.51 -9.44
N ASN A 75 2.07 15.00 -8.21
CA ASN A 75 2.27 13.58 -7.91
C ASN A 75 1.14 12.69 -8.46
N PHE A 76 0.00 13.28 -8.78
CA PHE A 76 -1.20 12.55 -9.18
C PHE A 76 -1.63 12.91 -10.60
N VAL A 77 -1.69 14.20 -10.93
CA VAL A 77 -2.32 14.67 -12.17
C VAL A 77 -1.30 15.37 -13.07
N PRO A 78 -1.48 15.29 -14.40
CA PRO A 78 -2.55 14.59 -15.12
C PRO A 78 -2.35 13.07 -15.24
N GLY A 79 -1.17 12.55 -14.90
CA GLY A 79 -0.77 11.17 -15.24
C GLY A 79 -1.65 10.05 -14.67
N LEU A 80 -2.28 10.25 -13.51
CA LEU A 80 -3.14 9.27 -12.84
C LEU A 80 -4.62 9.62 -12.90
N SER A 81 -5.01 10.69 -13.60
CA SER A 81 -6.39 11.20 -13.57
C SER A 81 -7.41 10.14 -13.99
N GLN A 82 -7.17 9.43 -15.10
CA GLN A 82 -8.05 8.33 -15.54
C GLN A 82 -8.07 7.15 -14.55
N LEU A 83 -6.91 6.78 -13.98
CA LEU A 83 -6.84 5.70 -13.00
C LEU A 83 -7.64 6.07 -11.74
N LEU A 84 -7.51 7.31 -11.30
CA LEU A 84 -8.19 7.83 -10.13
C LEU A 84 -9.71 7.88 -10.33
N LEU A 85 -10.17 8.32 -11.51
CA LEU A 85 -11.58 8.26 -11.89
C LEU A 85 -12.12 6.82 -11.85
N ASN A 86 -11.34 5.84 -12.32
CA ASN A 86 -11.73 4.44 -12.29
C ASN A 86 -11.85 3.92 -10.85
N VAL A 87 -10.89 4.27 -9.98
CA VAL A 87 -10.88 3.87 -8.57
C VAL A 87 -12.05 4.50 -7.80
N LEU A 88 -12.40 5.75 -8.08
CA LEU A 88 -13.56 6.43 -7.46
C LEU A 88 -14.89 5.79 -7.83
N LYS A 89 -14.96 5.12 -8.99
CA LYS A 89 -16.15 4.40 -9.46
C LYS A 89 -16.22 2.95 -8.93
N GLU A 90 -15.21 2.48 -8.19
CA GLU A 90 -15.21 1.13 -7.65
C GLU A 90 -16.31 0.97 -6.57
N PRO A 91 -17.14 -0.09 -6.61
CA PRO A 91 -18.19 -0.32 -5.62
C PRO A 91 -17.63 -0.61 -4.22
N THR A 92 -16.36 -1.02 -4.13
CA THR A 92 -15.66 -1.29 -2.88
C THR A 92 -15.05 -0.05 -2.24
N LEU A 93 -15.29 1.15 -2.79
CA LEU A 93 -14.77 2.40 -2.24
C LEU A 93 -15.30 2.60 -0.80
N PRO A 94 -14.41 2.71 0.20
CA PRO A 94 -14.83 2.92 1.59
C PRO A 94 -15.49 4.29 1.79
N LYS A 95 -16.43 4.38 2.74
CA LYS A 95 -17.12 5.65 3.07
C LYS A 95 -16.39 6.52 4.09
N ARG A 96 -15.56 5.91 4.96
CA ARG A 96 -14.82 6.63 6.01
C ARG A 96 -13.59 7.30 5.42
N THR A 97 -13.36 8.57 5.77
CA THR A 97 -12.25 9.40 5.28
C THR A 97 -10.91 8.68 5.30
N GLU A 98 -10.46 8.20 6.47
CA GLU A 98 -9.14 7.56 6.58
C GLU A 98 -9.02 6.29 5.74
N SER A 99 -10.09 5.48 5.71
CA SER A 99 -10.15 4.26 4.90
C SER A 99 -10.13 4.57 3.41
N MET A 100 -10.79 5.65 3.00
CA MET A 100 -10.85 6.11 1.62
C MET A 100 -9.51 6.69 1.15
N GLN A 101 -8.86 7.53 1.98
CA GLN A 101 -7.51 8.04 1.72
C GLN A 101 -6.52 6.89 1.51
N ARG A 102 -6.53 5.90 2.42
CA ARG A 102 -5.69 4.70 2.29
C ARG A 102 -6.05 3.90 1.05
N PHE A 103 -7.33 3.71 0.77
CA PHE A 103 -7.78 2.98 -0.42
C PHE A 103 -7.31 3.63 -1.71
N LEU A 104 -7.42 4.96 -1.83
CA LEU A 104 -6.92 5.72 -2.97
C LEU A 104 -5.40 5.62 -3.08
N ALA A 105 -4.68 5.86 -1.98
CA ALA A 105 -3.22 5.78 -1.95
C ALA A 105 -2.70 4.39 -2.38
N ASP A 106 -3.20 3.32 -1.75
CA ASP A 106 -2.82 1.93 -2.04
C ASP A 106 -3.19 1.55 -3.50
N SER A 107 -4.26 2.12 -4.07
CA SER A 107 -4.69 1.85 -5.45
C SER A 107 -3.84 2.56 -6.51
N LEU A 108 -3.41 3.80 -6.23
CA LEU A 108 -2.68 4.65 -7.17
C LEU A 108 -1.17 4.38 -7.16
N ALA A 109 -0.66 3.76 -6.10
CA ALA A 109 0.77 3.52 -5.92
C ALA A 109 1.42 2.64 -7.01
N GLY A 110 0.61 1.85 -7.74
CA GLY A 110 1.06 1.08 -8.89
C GLY A 110 1.31 1.91 -10.17
N VAL A 111 0.90 3.20 -10.18
CA VAL A 111 1.14 4.17 -11.27
C VAL A 111 0.71 3.65 -12.66
N GLY A 112 -0.31 2.79 -12.71
CA GLY A 112 -0.78 2.14 -13.94
C GLY A 112 0.10 0.99 -14.46
N VAL A 113 1.25 0.70 -13.84
CA VAL A 113 2.10 -0.46 -14.17
C VAL A 113 1.42 -1.77 -13.77
N VAL A 114 0.76 -1.76 -12.61
CA VAL A 114 -0.11 -2.83 -12.12
C VAL A 114 -1.53 -2.32 -11.97
N THR A 115 -2.51 -3.24 -11.94
CA THR A 115 -3.91 -2.86 -11.70
C THR A 115 -4.08 -2.27 -10.29
N ALA A 116 -5.07 -1.39 -10.11
CA ALA A 116 -5.36 -0.78 -8.81
C ALA A 116 -5.54 -1.83 -7.71
N ARG A 117 -6.25 -2.93 -8.01
CA ARG A 117 -6.39 -4.07 -7.11
C ARG A 117 -5.04 -4.69 -6.74
N ARG A 118 -4.19 -5.01 -7.72
CA ARG A 118 -2.88 -5.62 -7.44
C ARG A 118 -1.98 -4.68 -6.64
N SER A 119 -2.06 -3.37 -6.89
CA SER A 119 -1.35 -2.36 -6.09
C SER A 119 -1.75 -2.45 -4.61
N ARG A 120 -3.06 -2.56 -4.33
CA ARG A 120 -3.58 -2.76 -2.96
C ARG A 120 -3.09 -4.07 -2.35
N ASP A 121 -3.11 -5.16 -3.10
CA ASP A 121 -2.64 -6.46 -2.63
C ASP A 121 -1.15 -6.40 -2.24
N ILE A 122 -0.30 -5.80 -3.07
CA ILE A 122 1.12 -5.57 -2.78
C ILE A 122 1.28 -4.75 -1.49
N CYS A 123 0.50 -3.68 -1.32
CA CYS A 123 0.56 -2.86 -0.11
C CYS A 123 0.09 -3.62 1.15
N ALA A 124 -0.83 -4.56 1.01
CA ALA A 124 -1.25 -5.43 2.11
C ALA A 124 -0.17 -6.46 2.45
N GLU A 125 0.43 -7.11 1.45
CA GLU A 125 1.54 -8.05 1.57
C GLU A 125 2.74 -7.41 2.27
N GLU A 126 3.19 -6.24 1.81
CA GLU A 126 4.33 -5.50 2.39
C GLU A 126 4.05 -5.06 3.83
N ARG A 127 2.83 -4.61 4.13
CA ARG A 127 2.45 -4.20 5.49
C ARG A 127 2.41 -5.40 6.45
N ALA A 128 1.93 -6.55 5.98
CA ALA A 128 1.97 -7.78 6.75
C ALA A 128 3.43 -8.21 7.00
N ALA A 129 4.27 -8.23 5.96
CA ALA A 129 5.68 -8.57 6.07
C ALA A 129 6.41 -7.68 7.08
N ARG A 130 6.20 -6.36 7.03
CA ARG A 130 6.78 -5.40 8.00
C ARG A 130 6.26 -5.57 9.42
N LYS A 131 4.97 -5.90 9.59
CA LYS A 131 4.42 -6.22 10.92
C LYS A 131 5.11 -7.46 11.51
N HIS A 132 5.43 -8.44 10.68
CA HIS A 132 6.17 -9.62 11.11
C HIS A 132 7.68 -9.39 11.24
N ALA A 133 8.27 -8.39 10.58
CA ALA A 133 9.70 -8.10 10.70
C ALA A 133 10.14 -7.71 12.11
N HIS A 134 9.23 -7.17 12.93
CA HIS A 134 9.48 -6.78 14.31
C HIS A 134 8.92 -7.76 15.35
N HIS A 135 8.54 -8.99 14.96
CA HIS A 135 8.19 -9.99 15.97
C HIS A 135 9.45 -10.38 16.75
N ILE A 136 9.38 -10.34 18.07
CA ILE A 136 10.39 -10.98 18.93
C ILE A 136 9.87 -12.39 19.18
N LEU A 137 10.58 -13.41 18.71
CA LEU A 137 10.30 -14.79 19.06
C LEU A 137 10.65 -14.98 20.54
N ARG A 138 9.62 -15.01 21.40
CA ARG A 138 9.77 -15.29 22.83
C ARG A 138 9.49 -16.76 23.07
N PHE A 139 10.52 -17.51 23.48
CA PHE A 139 10.36 -18.91 23.83
C PHE A 139 9.99 -19.04 25.32
N GLU A 140 8.81 -19.60 25.58
CA GLU A 140 8.34 -19.92 26.94
C GLU A 140 8.41 -21.44 27.13
N TYR A 141 9.42 -21.90 27.87
CA TYR A 141 9.56 -23.31 28.22
C TYR A 141 8.98 -23.56 29.60
N TYR A 142 8.27 -24.67 29.80
CA TYR A 142 8.04 -25.16 31.16
C TYR A 142 9.29 -25.92 31.61
N VAL A 143 9.92 -25.47 32.70
CA VAL A 143 11.17 -26.06 33.20
C VAL A 143 10.94 -26.70 34.55
N GLU A 144 11.51 -27.90 34.72
CA GLU A 144 11.76 -28.49 36.02
C GLU A 144 13.25 -28.35 36.31
N CYS A 145 13.59 -27.48 37.24
CA CYS A 145 14.98 -27.19 37.58
C CYS A 145 15.43 -28.01 38.78
N SER A 146 16.71 -28.40 38.80
CA SER A 146 17.35 -29.06 39.95
C SER A 146 17.30 -28.24 41.24
N CYS A 147 17.06 -26.92 41.17
CA CYS A 147 16.79 -26.09 42.34
C CYS A 147 15.39 -26.27 42.95
N GLY A 148 14.57 -27.20 42.41
CA GLY A 148 13.22 -27.49 42.86
C GLY A 148 12.12 -26.63 42.23
N TYR A 149 12.48 -25.65 41.38
CA TYR A 149 11.49 -24.83 40.67
C TYR A 149 10.82 -25.60 39.53
N LYS A 150 9.49 -25.55 39.48
CA LYS A 150 8.66 -26.06 38.39
C LYS A 150 7.75 -24.97 37.88
N GLY A 151 7.94 -24.53 36.65
CA GLY A 151 7.19 -23.40 36.11
C GLY A 151 7.76 -22.86 34.80
N PRO A 152 7.19 -21.77 34.29
CA PRO A 152 7.67 -21.13 33.07
C PRO A 152 9.11 -20.61 33.24
N SER A 153 9.92 -20.81 32.22
CA SER A 153 11.27 -20.26 32.10
C SER A 153 11.21 -18.77 31.83
N SER A 154 12.16 -18.02 32.37
CA SER A 154 12.39 -16.62 32.00
C SER A 154 13.69 -16.53 31.21
N ASN A 155 13.65 -15.93 30.01
CA ASN A 155 14.83 -15.71 29.15
C ASN A 155 15.75 -16.94 29.00
N HIS A 156 15.18 -18.08 28.59
CA HIS A 156 15.89 -19.36 28.46
C HIS A 156 16.57 -19.84 29.76
N GLY A 157 15.99 -19.54 30.92
CA GLY A 157 16.51 -20.01 32.21
C GLY A 157 15.43 -20.25 33.26
N CYS A 158 15.82 -20.93 34.33
CA CYS A 158 15.01 -21.11 35.52
C CYS A 158 14.71 -19.74 36.16
N ALA A 159 13.44 -19.43 36.40
CA ALA A 159 13.05 -18.16 37.00
C ALA A 159 13.52 -17.99 38.46
N ASN A 160 13.82 -19.08 39.16
CA ASN A 160 14.23 -19.06 40.57
C ASN A 160 15.76 -18.92 40.74
N CYS A 161 16.56 -19.77 40.10
CA CYS A 161 18.01 -19.81 40.29
C CYS A 161 18.82 -19.29 39.09
N GLY A 162 18.17 -18.94 37.98
CA GLY A 162 18.83 -18.43 36.77
C GLY A 162 19.60 -19.49 35.96
N ALA A 163 19.49 -20.78 36.31
CA ALA A 163 20.12 -21.86 35.54
C ALA A 163 19.64 -21.82 34.08
N LYS A 164 20.59 -21.69 33.13
CA LYS A 164 20.29 -21.56 31.70
C LYS A 164 19.90 -22.91 31.10
N ILE A 165 18.89 -22.90 30.24
CA ILE A 165 18.53 -24.02 29.38
C ILE A 165 19.56 -24.07 28.26
N VAL A 166 20.35 -25.14 28.20
CA VAL A 166 21.32 -25.38 27.12
C VAL A 166 20.64 -26.26 26.07
N PHE A 167 20.39 -25.71 24.88
CA PHE A 167 19.92 -26.50 23.74
C PHE A 167 21.13 -27.13 23.03
N PRO A 168 21.19 -28.47 22.83
CA PRO A 168 22.34 -29.14 22.21
C PRO A 168 22.42 -28.96 20.69
N LEU A 169 21.81 -27.91 20.12
CA LEU A 169 21.84 -27.62 18.69
C LEU A 169 22.32 -26.19 18.46
N GLY A 170 23.63 -26.01 18.34
CA GLY A 170 24.32 -25.03 17.47
C GLY A 170 23.90 -23.56 17.40
N LEU A 171 22.96 -23.06 18.22
CA LEU A 171 22.45 -21.69 18.20
C LEU A 171 23.28 -20.74 19.09
N ASN A 172 24.58 -20.99 19.21
CA ASN A 172 25.50 -20.17 20.01
C ASN A 172 26.13 -19.01 19.24
N THR A 173 25.74 -18.77 17.99
CA THR A 173 26.24 -17.64 17.21
C THR A 173 25.06 -16.92 16.57
N LEU A 174 24.65 -15.82 17.19
CA LEU A 174 24.30 -14.52 16.57
C LEU A 174 23.53 -13.63 17.55
N ILE A 175 24.10 -13.31 18.72
CA ILE A 175 23.75 -12.08 19.46
C ILE A 175 25.03 -11.59 20.17
N SER A 176 25.71 -10.63 19.55
CA SER A 176 26.55 -9.63 20.22
C SER A 176 26.24 -8.29 19.56
#